data_AF-A0A2G8T5A9-F1
#
_entry.id   AF-A0A2G8T5A9-F1
#
_cell.length_a   1.000
_cell.length_b   1.000
_cell.length_c   1.000
_cell.angle_alpha   90.00
_cell.angle_beta   90.00
_cell.angle_gamma   90.00
#
_symmetry.space_group_name_H-M   'P 1'
#
loop_
_entity.id
_entity.type
_entity.pdbx_description
1 polymer ?
#
loop_
_entity_poly.entity_id
_entity_poly.type
_entity_poly.pdbx_seq_one_letter_code
_entity_poly.pdbx_strand_id
1 'polypeptide(L)'
;MHAIYFRWKVASGRERDFEHAWLELTELIRDERGGLGSRLHRCADGHYFAYAQWPSELFWATQPEPTARMVELRNQMREFAELVDGPLRGDVVADLLISVAPD
;
A
#
# COMPACT_ATOMS: atom_id res chain seq x y z
N MET A 1 -3.12 -14.72 7.74
CA MET A 1 -2.64 -13.49 7.09
C MET A 1 -3.31 -13.38 5.73
N HIS A 2 -3.72 -12.18 5.37
CA HIS A 2 -4.40 -11.87 4.13
C HIS A 2 -3.70 -10.72 3.42
N ALA A 3 -3.59 -10.78 2.09
CA ALA A 3 -2.89 -9.77 1.29
C ALA A 3 -3.88 -8.99 0.43
N ILE A 4 -3.69 -7.67 0.35
CA ILE A 4 -4.43 -6.77 -0.54
C ILE A 4 -3.45 -6.12 -1.50
N TYR A 5 -3.66 -6.32 -2.80
CA TYR A 5 -2.80 -5.82 -3.86
C TYR A 5 -3.44 -4.67 -4.63
N PHE A 6 -2.62 -3.70 -5.03
CA PHE A 6 -3.00 -2.58 -5.88
C PHE A 6 -1.88 -2.27 -6.89
N ARG A 7 -2.25 -1.76 -8.06
CA ARG A 7 -1.33 -1.26 -9.09
C ARG A 7 -1.71 0.16 -9.49
N TRP A 8 -0.71 1.01 -9.67
CA TRP A 8 -0.87 2.39 -10.10
C TRP A 8 0.01 2.72 -11.30
N LYS A 9 -0.48 3.63 -12.14
CA LYS A 9 0.32 4.36 -13.11
C LYS A 9 0.65 5.73 -12.52
N VAL A 10 1.91 5.94 -12.16
CA VAL A 10 2.36 7.20 -11.57
C VAL A 10 2.70 8.19 -12.69
N ALA A 11 2.34 9.46 -12.51
CA ALA A 11 2.65 10.52 -13.45
C ALA A 11 4.15 10.79 -13.48
N SER A 12 4.69 10.97 -14.69
CA SER A 12 6.12 11.23 -14.90
C SER A 12 6.59 12.44 -14.10
N GLY A 13 7.65 12.27 -13.31
CA GLY A 13 8.22 13.32 -12.46
C GLY A 13 7.55 13.48 -11.11
N ARG A 14 6.50 12.69 -10.80
CA ARG A 14 5.79 12.69 -9.50
C ARG A 14 6.07 11.45 -8.67
N GLU A 15 7.04 10.63 -9.05
CA GLU A 15 7.36 9.35 -8.40
C GLU A 15 7.69 9.52 -6.92
N ARG A 16 8.55 10.50 -6.60
CA ARG A 16 8.95 10.76 -5.20
C ARG A 16 7.78 11.25 -4.35
N ASP A 17 6.90 12.07 -4.92
CA ASP A 17 5.73 12.58 -4.20
C ASP A 17 4.75 11.44 -3.91
N PHE A 18 4.54 10.55 -4.88
CA PHE A 18 3.75 9.33 -4.70
C PHE A 18 4.36 8.39 -3.65
N GLU A 19 5.66 8.12 -3.74
CA GLU A 19 6.39 7.27 -2.79
C GLU A 19 6.31 7.81 -1.36
N HIS A 20 6.46 9.12 -1.17
CA HIS A 20 6.36 9.76 0.14
C HIS A 20 4.95 9.65 0.72
N ALA A 21 3.92 10.00 -0.07
CA ALA A 21 2.53 9.88 0.38
C ALA A 21 2.12 8.43 0.68
N TRP A 22 2.60 7.48 -0.15
CA TRP A 22 2.39 6.05 0.07
C TRP A 22 3.08 5.55 1.35
N LEU A 23 4.33 5.96 1.58
CA LEU A 23 5.10 5.56 2.76
C LEU A 23 4.41 6.02 4.03
N GLU A 24 4.09 7.32 4.12
CA GLU A 24 3.46 7.89 5.30
C GLU A 24 2.08 7.25 5.57
N LEU A 25 1.26 7.05 4.53
CA LEU A 25 -0.03 6.37 4.69
C LEU A 25 0.14 4.93 5.18
N THR A 26 1.15 4.22 4.67
CA THR A 26 1.43 2.83 5.04
C THR A 26 1.91 2.73 6.48
N GLU A 27 2.76 3.66 6.93
CA GLU A 27 3.22 3.74 8.32
C GLU A 27 2.06 4.03 9.28
N LEU A 28 1.21 5.00 8.96
CA LEU A 28 0.01 5.29 9.76
C LEU A 28 -0.94 4.07 9.85
N ILE A 29 -1.13 3.34 8.75
CA ILE A 29 -1.94 2.11 8.76
C ILE A 29 -1.29 1.02 9.60
N ARG A 30 0.03 0.83 9.50
CA ARG A 30 0.76 -0.15 10.31
C ARG A 30 0.64 0.18 11.80
N ASP A 31 0.94 1.42 12.16
CA ASP A 31 1.12 1.85 13.54
C ASP A 31 -0.21 2.10 14.27
N GLU A 32 -1.23 2.59 13.57
CA GLU A 32 -2.52 2.95 14.18
C GLU A 32 -3.66 1.98 13.87
N ARG A 33 -3.54 1.19 12.79
CA ARG A 33 -4.65 0.35 12.28
C ARG A 33 -4.35 -1.15 12.30
N GLY A 34 -3.15 -1.56 12.69
CA GLY A 34 -2.77 -2.97 12.82
C GLY A 34 -2.51 -3.66 11.49
N GLY A 35 -2.17 -2.90 10.42
CA GLY A 35 -1.61 -3.49 9.21
C GLY A 35 -0.26 -4.16 9.50
N LEU A 36 0.05 -5.28 8.86
CA LEU A 36 1.28 -6.04 9.07
C LEU A 36 2.44 -5.57 8.18
N GLY A 37 2.30 -4.39 7.58
CA GLY A 37 3.24 -3.82 6.63
C GLY A 37 2.82 -4.03 5.17
N SER A 38 3.59 -3.42 4.28
CA SER A 38 3.34 -3.41 2.85
C SER A 38 4.66 -3.30 2.11
N ARG A 39 4.72 -3.81 0.87
CA ARG A 39 5.90 -3.69 0.03
C ARG A 39 5.55 -2.98 -1.27
N LEU A 40 6.18 -1.83 -1.51
CA LEU A 40 6.03 -1.08 -2.76
C LEU A 40 7.09 -1.51 -3.75
N HIS A 41 6.69 -1.67 -5.00
CA HIS A 41 7.55 -2.05 -6.11
C HIS A 41 7.34 -1.09 -7.27
N ARG A 42 8.45 -0.71 -7.91
CA ARG A 42 8.45 0.01 -9.18
C ARG A 42 8.74 -0.98 -10.31
N CYS A 43 7.91 -0.97 -11.35
CA CYS A 43 8.06 -1.78 -12.55
C CYS A 43 8.95 -1.09 -13.58
N ALA A 44 9.49 -1.87 -14.53
CA ALA A 44 10.28 -1.35 -15.65
C ALA A 44 9.47 -0.44 -16.60
N ASP A 45 8.14 -0.62 -16.66
CA ASP A 45 7.21 0.17 -17.47
C ASP A 45 6.72 1.46 -16.77
N GLY A 46 7.30 1.80 -15.62
CA GLY A 46 6.95 3.00 -14.83
C GLY A 46 5.72 2.83 -13.93
N HIS A 47 5.03 1.69 -13.97
CA HIS A 47 3.96 1.43 -13.00
C HIS A 47 4.52 1.10 -11.63
N TYR A 48 3.70 1.30 -10.61
CA TYR A 48 3.95 0.86 -9.26
C TYR A 48 2.94 -0.22 -8.88
N PHE A 49 3.35 -1.17 -8.05
CA PHE A 49 2.42 -2.05 -7.37
C PHE A 49 2.83 -2.24 -5.92
N ALA A 50 1.85 -2.49 -5.07
CA ALA A 50 2.09 -2.87 -3.70
C ALA A 50 1.13 -3.96 -3.26
N TYR A 51 1.57 -4.77 -2.30
CA TYR A 51 0.67 -5.60 -1.51
C TYR A 51 0.86 -5.29 -0.03
N ALA A 52 -0.25 -5.09 0.68
CA ALA A 52 -0.30 -4.91 2.12
C ALA A 52 -0.77 -6.21 2.79
N GLN A 53 -0.10 -6.60 3.88
CA GLN A 53 -0.49 -7.74 4.68
C GLN A 53 -1.38 -7.30 5.84
N TRP A 54 -2.39 -8.12 6.14
CA TRP A 54 -3.35 -7.92 7.21
C TRP A 54 -3.52 -9.21 8.02
N PRO A 55 -3.96 -9.13 9.28
CA PRO A 55 -4.26 -10.31 10.10
C PRO A 55 -5.23 -11.28 9.40
N SER A 56 -6.31 -10.74 8.81
CA SER A 56 -7.32 -11.48 8.05
C SER A 56 -8.08 -10.57 7.08
N GLU A 57 -8.86 -11.15 6.15
CA GLU A 57 -9.77 -10.39 5.28
C GLU A 57 -10.79 -9.61 6.10
N LEU A 58 -11.39 -10.24 7.12
CA LEU A 58 -12.36 -9.58 7.99
C LEU A 58 -11.75 -8.36 8.68
N PHE A 59 -10.52 -8.48 9.19
CA PHE A 59 -9.82 -7.37 9.85
C PHE A 59 -9.60 -6.19 8.90
N TRP A 60 -9.26 -6.46 7.63
CA TRP A 60 -9.17 -5.42 6.60
C TRP A 60 -10.53 -4.83 6.22
N ALA A 61 -11.57 -5.66 6.09
CA ALA A 61 -12.89 -5.25 5.66
C ALA A 61 -13.64 -4.42 6.72
N THR A 62 -13.34 -4.61 8.01
CA THR A 62 -13.94 -3.86 9.12
C THR A 62 -13.08 -2.70 9.60
N GLN A 63 -12.14 -2.22 8.78
CA GLN A 63 -11.35 -1.05 9.12
C GLN A 63 -12.28 0.17 9.30
N PRO A 64 -12.09 0.97 10.37
CA PRO A 64 -12.86 2.17 10.56
C PRO A 64 -12.54 3.22 9.47
N GLU A 65 -13.40 4.23 9.39
CA GLU A 65 -13.17 5.36 8.50
C GLU A 65 -11.77 5.99 8.68
N PRO A 66 -11.10 6.39 7.59
CA PRO A 66 -9.78 6.99 7.64
C PRO A 66 -9.81 8.31 8.43
N THR A 67 -8.72 8.60 9.12
CA THR A 67 -8.54 9.93 9.74
C THR A 67 -8.39 10.99 8.65
N ALA A 68 -8.54 12.27 9.02
CA ALA A 68 -8.36 13.38 8.07
C ALA A 68 -7.00 13.32 7.36
N ARG A 69 -5.92 12.97 8.09
CA ARG A 69 -4.59 12.83 7.52
C ARG A 69 -4.50 11.67 6.52
N MET A 70 -5.10 10.52 6.83
CA MET A 70 -5.17 9.40 5.89
C MET A 70 -5.95 9.75 4.63
N VAL A 71 -7.02 10.55 4.74
CA VAL A 71 -7.77 11.04 3.58
C VAL A 71 -6.91 11.98 2.72
N GLU A 72 -6.18 12.90 3.34
CA GLU A 72 -5.27 13.82 2.64
C GLU A 72 -4.21 13.06 1.85
N LEU A 73 -3.52 12.10 2.48
CA LEU A 73 -2.49 11.29 1.82
C LEU A 73 -3.05 10.45 0.66
N ARG A 74 -4.25 9.87 0.83
CA ARG A 74 -4.94 9.16 -0.26
C ARG A 74 -5.26 10.10 -1.43
N ASN A 75 -5.60 11.35 -1.16
CA ASN A 75 -5.87 12.33 -2.21
C ASN A 75 -4.58 12.77 -2.92
N GLN A 76 -3.48 12.98 -2.19
CA GLN A 76 -2.16 13.24 -2.79
C GLN A 76 -1.73 12.09 -3.70
N MET A 77 -1.85 10.85 -3.26
CA MET A 77 -1.56 9.69 -4.10
C MET A 77 -2.40 9.68 -5.39
N ARG A 78 -3.70 10.01 -5.31
CA ARG A 78 -4.59 10.10 -6.48
C ARG A 78 -4.26 11.26 -7.42
N GLU A 79 -3.69 12.34 -6.89
CA GLU A 79 -3.23 13.46 -7.71
C GLU A 79 -2.01 13.05 -8.57
N PHE A 80 -1.15 12.19 -8.03
CA PHE A 80 0.11 11.80 -8.67
C PHE A 80 0.03 10.48 -9.42
N ALA A 81 -1.00 9.67 -9.18
CA ALA A 81 -1.10 8.35 -9.75
C ALA A 81 -2.55 7.91 -10.00
N GLU A 82 -2.75 7.25 -11.13
CA GLU A 82 -3.99 6.58 -11.48
C GLU A 82 -3.98 5.16 -10.93
N LEU A 83 -5.03 4.73 -10.21
CA LEU A 83 -5.21 3.33 -9.85
C LEU A 83 -5.64 2.56 -11.09
N VAL A 84 -4.81 1.60 -11.53
CA VAL A 84 -5.05 0.84 -12.76
C VAL A 84 -5.49 -0.61 -12.50
N ASP A 85 -5.23 -1.14 -11.30
CA ASP A 85 -5.67 -2.49 -10.91
C ASP A 85 -5.81 -2.62 -9.38
N GLY A 86 -6.71 -3.52 -8.98
CA GLY A 86 -7.00 -3.87 -7.59
C GLY A 86 -8.28 -3.24 -6.99
N PRO A 87 -8.69 -3.67 -5.78
CA PRO A 87 -7.96 -4.60 -4.93
C PRO A 87 -8.07 -6.06 -5.39
N LEU A 88 -6.93 -6.72 -5.61
CA LEU A 88 -6.85 -8.18 -5.60
C LEU A 88 -6.62 -8.63 -4.15
N ARG A 89 -7.28 -9.72 -3.76
CA ARG A 89 -7.34 -10.19 -2.36
C ARG A 89 -7.01 -11.67 -2.31
N GLY A 90 -6.32 -12.11 -1.27
CA GLY A 90 -6.01 -13.52 -1.10
C GLY A 90 -5.35 -13.85 0.23
N ASP A 91 -5.61 -15.05 0.72
CA ASP A 91 -4.95 -15.58 1.90
C ASP A 91 -3.51 -16.02 1.57
N VAL A 92 -2.61 -15.78 2.51
CA VAL A 92 -1.23 -16.23 2.39
C VAL A 92 -1.19 -17.75 2.54
N VAL A 93 -0.85 -18.46 1.47
CA VAL A 93 -0.68 -19.93 1.47
C VAL A 93 0.75 -20.34 1.86
N ALA A 94 1.74 -19.50 1.51
CA ALA A 94 3.14 -19.67 1.89
C ALA A 94 3.81 -18.30 2.00
N ASP A 95 4.63 -18.11 3.03
CA ASP A 95 5.44 -16.91 3.21
C ASP A 95 6.93 -17.28 3.26
N LEU A 96 7.68 -16.75 2.30
CA LEU A 96 9.13 -16.95 2.17
C LEU A 96 9.87 -15.60 2.09
N LEU A 97 9.21 -14.52 2.53
CA LEU A 97 9.80 -13.20 2.57
C LEU A 97 10.88 -13.15 3.64
N ILE A 98 12.09 -12.75 3.23
CA ILE A 98 13.19 -12.51 4.16
C ILE A 98 13.20 -11.02 4.52
N SER A 99 13.19 -10.71 5.81
CA SER A 99 13.46 -9.35 6.29
C SER A 99 14.93 -9.05 6.10
N VAL A 100 15.25 -8.16 5.17
CA VAL A 100 16.57 -7.57 5.07
C VAL A 100 16.57 -6.38 6.03
N ALA A 101 17.41 -6.41 7.07
CA ALA A 101 17.62 -5.22 7.88
C ALA A 101 18.17 -4.11 6.96
N PRO A 102 17.72 -2.85 7.07
CA PRO A 102 18.33 -1.77 6.32
C PRO A 102 19.80 -1.64 6.76
N ASP A 103 20.71 -1.60 5.79
CA ASP A 103 22.12 -1.24 5.99
C ASP A 103 22.27 0.20 6.51
#